data_AF-A0A239JLD9-F1
#
_entry.id   AF-A0A239JLD9-F1
#
_cell.length_a   1.000
_cell.length_b   1.000
_cell.length_c   1.000
_cell.angle_alpha   90.00
_cell.angle_beta   90.00
_cell.angle_gamma   90.00
#
_symmetry.space_group_name_H-M   'P 1'
#
loop_
_entity.id
_entity.type
_entity.pdbx_description
1 polymer ?
#
loop_
_entity_poly.entity_id
_entity_poly.type
_entity_poly.pdbx_seq_one_letter_code
_entity_poly.pdbx_strand_id
1 'polypeptide(L)'
;MKSVRKVIMVAVALMSFVTGWCWSGRDVTIHGVFSVAEARVGRPLTPMSYAGVARRTTRRAVAVGAAAGAAGVYYGSSCRQVVDAYGRVTTVC
;
A
#
# COMPACT_ATOMS: atom_id res chain seq x y z
N MET A 1 -57.34 -13.65 -31.27
CA MET A 1 -56.08 -12.86 -31.25
C MET A 1 -55.64 -12.40 -29.85
N LYS A 2 -56.54 -11.83 -29.02
CA LYS A 2 -56.18 -11.34 -27.67
C LYS A 2 -55.73 -12.45 -26.69
N SER A 3 -56.35 -13.63 -26.76
CA SER A 3 -56.00 -14.77 -25.88
C SER A 3 -54.64 -15.38 -26.24
N VAL A 4 -54.29 -15.45 -27.53
CA VAL A 4 -52.98 -15.94 -27.99
C VAL A 4 -51.85 -15.04 -27.49
N ARG A 5 -52.03 -13.71 -27.55
CA ARG A 5 -51.05 -12.75 -27.03
C ARG A 5 -50.86 -12.88 -25.52
N LYS A 6 -51.92 -13.13 -24.75
CA LYS A 6 -51.83 -13.38 -23.30
C LYS A 6 -51.07 -14.67 -22.99
N VAL A 7 -51.32 -15.74 -23.74
CA VAL A 7 -50.61 -17.02 -23.57
C VAL A 7 -49.12 -16.86 -23.86
N ILE A 8 -48.74 -16.14 -24.92
CA ILE A 8 -47.33 -15.88 -25.26
C ILE A 8 -46.64 -15.09 -24.14
N MET A 9 -47.28 -14.05 -23.60
CA MET A 9 -46.69 -13.24 -22.53
C MET A 9 -46.48 -14.04 -21.23
N VAL A 10 -47.41 -14.92 -20.88
CA VAL A 10 -47.26 -15.80 -19.71
C VAL A 10 -46.14 -16.82 -19.92
N ALA A 11 -46.02 -17.41 -21.11
CA ALA A 11 -44.96 -18.36 -21.42
C ALA A 11 -43.57 -17.72 -21.32
N VAL A 12 -43.39 -16.51 -21.85
CA VAL A 12 -42.12 -15.77 -21.76
C VAL A 12 -41.79 -15.41 -20.31
N ALA A 13 -42.78 -14.97 -19.52
CA ALA A 13 -42.57 -14.63 -18.11
C ALA A 13 -42.17 -15.85 -17.27
N LEU A 14 -42.75 -17.02 -17.53
CA LEU A 14 -42.37 -18.25 -16.83
C LEU A 14 -40.96 -18.71 -17.23
N MET A 15 -40.60 -18.62 -18.52
CA MET A 15 -39.26 -18.98 -18.99
C MET A 15 -38.16 -18.08 -18.40
N SER A 16 -38.37 -16.77 -18.32
CA SER A 16 -37.41 -15.84 -17.71
C SER A 16 -37.27 -16.08 -16.20
N PHE A 17 -38.37 -16.41 -15.52
CA PHE A 17 -38.34 -16.71 -14.09
C PHE A 17 -37.58 -18.00 -13.80
N VAL A 18 -37.81 -19.07 -14.58
CA VAL A 18 -37.10 -20.35 -14.42
C VAL A 18 -35.60 -20.20 -14.72
N THR A 19 -35.24 -19.48 -15.79
CA THR A 19 -33.84 -19.22 -16.12
C THR A 19 -33.14 -18.36 -15.07
N GLY A 20 -33.83 -17.35 -14.51
CA GLY A 20 -33.32 -16.57 -13.39
C GLY A 20 -33.16 -17.40 -12.11
N TRP A 21 -34.10 -18.30 -11.81
CA TRP A 21 -34.06 -19.12 -10.60
C TRP A 21 -32.99 -20.22 -10.64
N CYS A 22 -32.71 -20.77 -11.83
CA CYS A 22 -31.60 -21.70 -12.06
C CYS A 22 -30.24 -21.00 -12.19
N TRP A 23 -30.19 -19.67 -12.21
CA TRP A 23 -28.92 -18.95 -12.31
C TRP A 23 -28.19 -18.98 -10.96
N SER A 24 -27.44 -20.05 -10.72
CA SER A 24 -26.42 -20.07 -9.67
C SER A 24 -25.26 -19.19 -10.16
N GLY A 25 -25.13 -17.97 -9.64
CA GLY A 25 -24.17 -16.95 -10.06
C GLY A 25 -22.69 -17.33 -9.88
N ARG A 26 -22.24 -18.37 -10.57
CA ARG A 26 -20.85 -18.83 -10.59
C ARG A 26 -20.11 -18.20 -11.77
N ASP A 27 -19.12 -17.39 -11.40
CA ASP A 27 -17.82 -17.27 -12.06
C ASP A 27 -17.72 -16.64 -13.45
N VAL A 28 -18.64 -15.75 -13.84
CA VAL A 28 -18.39 -14.88 -15.01
C VAL A 28 -17.28 -13.87 -14.72
N THR A 29 -17.06 -13.51 -13.45
CA THR A 29 -15.99 -12.59 -13.03
C THR A 29 -14.63 -13.26 -12.86
N ILE A 30 -14.56 -14.58 -12.68
CA ILE A 30 -13.29 -15.28 -12.43
C ILE A 30 -12.56 -15.60 -13.75
N HIS A 31 -13.29 -15.74 -14.88
CA HIS A 31 -12.72 -16.29 -16.11
C HIS A 31 -12.75 -15.44 -17.38
N GLY A 32 -13.30 -14.21 -17.42
CA GLY A 32 -13.00 -13.37 -18.59
C GLY A 32 -13.94 -12.24 -18.96
N VAL A 33 -13.71 -11.08 -18.36
CA VAL A 33 -13.96 -9.78 -19.02
C VAL A 33 -12.76 -8.82 -18.90
N PHE A 34 -11.86 -9.07 -17.94
CA PHE A 34 -10.62 -8.32 -17.77
C PHE A 34 -9.44 -9.29 -17.75
N SER A 35 -8.33 -8.92 -18.39
CA SER A 35 -7.07 -9.65 -18.23
C SER A 35 -6.69 -9.65 -16.75
N VAL A 36 -6.25 -10.79 -16.22
CA VAL A 36 -5.66 -10.87 -14.88
C VAL A 36 -4.53 -9.84 -14.81
N ALA A 37 -4.70 -8.81 -13.98
CA ALA A 37 -3.67 -7.82 -13.75
C ALA A 37 -2.59 -8.47 -12.88
N GLU A 38 -1.62 -9.12 -13.52
CA GLU A 38 -0.45 -9.60 -12.80
C GLU A 38 0.30 -8.41 -12.20
N ALA A 39 0.20 -8.27 -10.87
CA ALA A 39 1.04 -7.35 -10.13
C ALA A 39 2.47 -7.88 -10.16
N ARG A 40 3.24 -7.47 -11.18
CA ARG A 40 4.67 -7.80 -11.28
C ARG A 40 5.43 -7.13 -10.15
N VAL A 41 5.67 -7.88 -9.08
CA VAL A 41 6.53 -7.48 -7.96
C VAL A 41 7.96 -7.26 -8.48
N GLY A 42 8.60 -6.15 -8.11
CA GLY A 42 9.99 -5.87 -8.47
C GLY A 42 10.19 -5.02 -9.74
N ARG A 43 9.14 -4.67 -10.50
CA ARG A 43 9.27 -3.68 -11.58
C ARG A 43 9.64 -2.33 -10.96
N PRO A 44 10.58 -1.54 -11.53
CA PRO A 44 11.12 -0.34 -10.88
C PRO A 44 10.07 0.69 -10.44
N LEU A 45 8.91 0.73 -11.11
CA LEU A 45 7.78 1.62 -10.81
C LEU A 45 6.72 1.03 -9.86
N THR A 46 6.93 -0.17 -9.31
CA THR A 46 5.97 -0.79 -8.38
C THR A 46 6.34 -0.52 -6.91
N PRO A 47 5.36 -0.51 -5.99
CA PRO A 47 5.60 -0.23 -4.57
C PRO A 47 6.66 -1.17 -3.94
N MET A 48 6.68 -2.44 -4.36
CA MET A 48 7.63 -3.49 -3.96
C MET A 48 8.84 -3.56 -4.91
N SER A 49 9.52 -2.44 -5.13
CA SER A 49 10.75 -2.37 -5.92
C SER A 49 11.97 -2.26 -5.00
N TYR A 50 12.91 -3.21 -5.08
CA TYR A 50 14.15 -3.20 -4.29
C TYR A 50 14.98 -1.93 -4.52
N ALA A 51 15.07 -1.47 -5.76
CA ALA A 51 15.75 -0.22 -6.09
C ALA A 51 15.05 1.00 -5.45
N GLY A 52 13.71 0.98 -5.36
CA GLY A 52 12.94 2.02 -4.69
C GLY A 52 13.10 2.00 -3.17
N VAL A 53 13.17 0.81 -2.57
CA VAL A 53 13.45 0.64 -1.13
C VAL A 53 14.85 1.14 -0.80
N ALA A 54 15.88 0.71 -1.56
CA ALA A 54 17.26 1.13 -1.35
C ALA A 54 17.43 2.66 -1.37
N ARG A 55 16.78 3.35 -2.32
CA ARG A 55 16.81 4.84 -2.37
C ARG A 55 16.07 5.49 -1.20
N ARG A 56 14.97 4.90 -0.72
CA ARG A 56 14.22 5.42 0.44
C ARG A 56 14.97 5.21 1.75
N THR A 57 15.59 4.06 1.93
CA THR A 57 16.40 3.77 3.12
C THR A 57 17.64 4.66 3.16
N THR A 58 18.35 4.86 2.04
CA THR A 58 19.50 5.77 2.00
C THR A 58 19.10 7.21 2.31
N ARG A 59 18.02 7.73 1.72
CA ARG A 59 17.51 9.08 2.07
C ARG A 59 17.15 9.22 3.54
N ARG A 60 16.48 8.22 4.13
CA ARG A 60 16.14 8.24 5.56
C ARG A 60 17.39 8.19 6.43
N ALA A 61 18.34 7.31 6.11
CA ALA A 61 19.60 7.20 6.85
C ALA A 61 20.41 8.50 6.78
N VAL A 62 20.50 9.13 5.61
CA VAL A 62 21.17 10.43 5.44
C VAL A 62 20.46 11.53 6.22
N ALA A 63 19.12 11.61 6.17
CA ALA A 63 18.37 12.62 6.91
C ALA A 63 18.54 12.46 8.43
N VAL A 64 18.44 11.23 8.95
CA VAL A 64 18.65 10.94 10.37
C VAL A 64 20.09 11.18 10.78
N GLY A 65 21.06 10.75 9.97
CA GLY A 65 22.49 10.98 10.22
C GLY A 65 22.85 12.45 10.22
N ALA A 66 22.28 13.25 9.31
CA ALA A 66 22.47 14.70 9.27
C ALA A 66 21.85 15.38 10.49
N ALA A 67 20.64 14.99 10.90
CA ALA A 67 20.00 15.53 12.10
C ALA A 67 20.77 15.17 13.38
N ALA A 68 21.26 13.93 13.50
CA ALA A 68 22.08 13.49 14.62
C ALA A 68 23.44 14.20 14.63
N GLY A 69 24.07 14.39 13.47
CA GLY A 69 25.31 15.16 13.34
C GLY A 69 25.13 16.62 13.72
N ALA A 70 24.04 17.26 13.26
CA ALA A 70 23.70 18.62 13.65
C ALA A 70 23.47 18.72 15.16
N ALA A 71 22.69 17.82 15.75
CA ALA A 71 22.49 17.76 17.20
C ALA A 71 23.82 17.56 17.95
N GLY A 72 24.69 16.67 17.47
CA GLY A 72 26.02 16.45 18.05
C GLY A 72 26.91 17.71 18.03
N VAL A 73 26.85 18.49 16.95
CA VAL A 73 27.57 19.78 16.86
C VAL A 73 26.96 20.82 17.82
N TYR A 74 25.64 20.92 17.89
CA TYR A 74 24.96 21.85 18.80
C TYR A 74 25.29 21.54 20.27
N TYR A 75 25.09 20.29 20.72
CA TYR A 75 25.39 19.88 22.10
C TYR A 75 26.90 19.88 22.39
N GLY A 76 27.74 19.53 21.43
CA GLY A 76 29.20 19.58 21.57
C GLY A 76 29.76 21.00 21.66
N SER A 77 29.05 22.00 21.11
CA SER A 77 29.47 23.40 21.17
C SER A 77 29.09 24.10 22.48
N SER A 78 28.00 23.68 23.14
CA SER A 78 27.55 24.27 24.41
C SER A 78 28.24 23.68 25.63
N CYS A 79 28.69 22.43 25.53
CA CYS A 79 29.29 21.71 26.65
C CYS A 79 30.82 21.64 26.49
N ARG A 80 31.58 22.13 27.48
CA ARG A 80 33.05 22.00 27.53
C ARG A 80 33.45 21.04 28.64
N GLN A 81 34.51 20.25 28.40
CA GLN A 81 35.11 19.47 29.47
C GLN A 81 36.00 20.36 30.35
N VAL A 82 35.73 20.34 31.65
CA VAL A 82 36.48 21.07 32.67
C VAL A 82 36.93 20.09 33.74
N VAL A 83 38.14 20.29 34.27
CA VAL A 83 38.68 19.48 35.38
C VAL A 83 38.32 20.17 36.68
N ASP A 84 37.66 19.46 37.59
CA ASP A 84 37.32 20.01 38.90
C ASP A 84 38.50 20.01 39.87
N ALA A 85 38.32 20.62 41.05
CA ALA A 85 39.37 20.71 42.07
C ALA A 85 39.82 19.34 42.61
N TYR A 86 39.04 18.28 42.37
CA TYR A 86 39.34 16.91 42.77
C TYR A 86 39.98 16.09 41.64
N GLY A 87 40.29 16.71 40.50
CA GLY A 87 40.93 16.06 39.35
C GLY A 87 39.99 15.25 38.47
N ARG A 88 38.67 15.37 38.65
CA ARG A 88 37.66 14.68 37.83
C ARG A 88 37.33 15.52 36.60
N VAL A 89 37.25 14.86 35.45
CA VAL A 89 36.78 15.49 34.21
C VAL A 89 35.26 15.47 34.20
N THR A 90 34.64 16.66 34.20
CA THR A 90 33.19 16.82 34.13
C THR A 90 32.79 17.63 32.90
N THR A 91 31.71 17.22 32.24
CA THR A 91 31.11 17.96 31.12
C THR A 91 30.20 19.04 31.68
N VAL A 92 30.57 20.30 31.46
CA VAL A 92 29.78 21.46 31.88
C VAL A 92 29.13 22.07 30.65
N CYS A 93 27.80 22.10 30.67
CA CYS A 93 26.90 22.83 29.79
C CYS A 93 26.11 23.80 30.69
#